data_AF-A0A2E5G9L3-F1
#
_entry.id   AF-A0A2E5G9L3-F1
#
_cell.length_a   1.000
_cell.length_b   1.000
_cell.length_c   1.000
_cell.angle_alpha   90.00
_cell.angle_beta   90.00
_cell.angle_gamma   90.00
#
_symmetry.space_group_name_H-M   'P 1'
#
loop_
_entity.id
_entity.type
_entity.pdbx_description
1 polymer ?
#
loop_
_entity_poly.entity_id
_entity_poly.type
_entity_poly.pdbx_seq_one_letter_code
_entity_poly.pdbx_strand_id
1 'polypeptide(L)'
;MASGKLSPRQKMINMMYLVLTALLALNVSKEVLNSFFEVNRGIERTTESFTSKNDETYSDFAAAFELNPVKAGPFRDKALEVKKSADEIVDYIKKLKHELVLKVDKKVYLGAYMDANGDKIDENSTEKPYNELTPEQRKKDIAYLYNKKNRQAPGELFVFTGKATELKNKINSFKESLLFISDGNEVLASNINSSLNTDDKIGQKGVGDQSWEQYNFEDMPAVGALTLLSKMQSDIRNAEADIIKLLRENIDAGSLKFTSAEAIQIPQSSFILRGDSFRADIFISAKDTTQDPLIFVGEYDSIGLGSYQMIGDYDTVRVVNGKGIFSKKTVREGLQKWGGLIAMKTETGTKTYPFKGSYLVANRTAVVSPVNMNILYLEVDNPLKISVPGFAASEITAVLNNGKLVPTKKSQGEFIARPSKKGKATVSLYANIDGKRSKMGEMEFRVKPVPPPKPYVQFTIEAGGSKVIDKMKMVNSGGVLAQLKDFDFKGVRYSVISFRMSGIYKGEQQKAEAKGPKFTSKMEGIIKNSKSGNTITIYDIRAKRTDAKNIEPVGLDPLVLEIK
;
A
#
# COMPACT_ATOMS: atom_id res chain seq x y z
N MET A 1 -20.55 -16.06 -87.70
CA MET A 1 -21.30 -17.10 -88.45
C MET A 1 -22.51 -16.41 -89.07
N ALA A 2 -22.78 -16.33 -90.38
CA ALA A 2 -22.36 -17.13 -91.52
C ALA A 2 -22.30 -16.26 -92.80
N SER A 3 -21.18 -16.31 -93.51
CA SER A 3 -21.00 -15.74 -94.86
C SER A 3 -21.27 -16.82 -95.92
N GLY A 4 -22.47 -17.37 -95.91
CA GLY A 4 -22.96 -18.31 -96.91
C GLY A 4 -24.44 -18.08 -97.13
N LYS A 5 -24.91 -18.13 -98.38
CA LYS A 5 -26.33 -17.94 -98.76
C LYS A 5 -27.18 -19.08 -98.19
N LEU A 6 -27.46 -19.04 -96.87
CA LEU A 6 -28.36 -19.95 -96.18
C LEU A 6 -29.79 -19.70 -96.65
N SER A 7 -30.53 -20.78 -96.90
CA SER A 7 -31.96 -20.70 -97.26
C SER A 7 -32.76 -20.01 -96.13
N PRO A 8 -33.85 -19.28 -96.45
CA PRO A 8 -34.68 -18.62 -95.43
C PRO A 8 -35.11 -19.55 -94.28
N ARG A 9 -35.36 -20.84 -94.58
CA ARG A 9 -35.67 -21.87 -93.59
C ARG A 9 -34.50 -22.13 -92.62
N GLN A 10 -33.27 -22.23 -93.11
CA GLN A 10 -32.09 -22.40 -92.25
C GLN A 10 -31.77 -21.14 -91.43
N LYS A 11 -32.04 -19.94 -91.96
CA LYS A 11 -31.93 -18.71 -91.17
C LYS A 11 -32.92 -18.68 -90.01
N MET A 12 -34.17 -19.11 -90.24
CA MET A 12 -35.16 -19.25 -89.17
C MET A 12 -34.75 -20.31 -88.14
N ILE A 13 -34.28 -21.48 -88.57
CA ILE A 13 -33.82 -22.53 -87.65
C ILE A 13 -32.61 -22.05 -86.82
N ASN A 14 -31.64 -21.39 -87.45
CA ASN A 14 -30.47 -20.87 -86.74
C ASN A 14 -30.86 -19.76 -85.76
N MET A 15 -31.78 -18.85 -86.12
CA MET A 15 -32.33 -17.87 -85.19
C MET A 15 -33.07 -18.53 -84.03
N MET A 16 -33.90 -19.53 -84.29
CA MET A 16 -34.60 -20.29 -83.25
C MET A 16 -33.62 -21.01 -82.32
N TYR A 17 -32.56 -21.61 -82.87
CA TYR A 17 -31.53 -22.29 -82.09
C TYR A 17 -30.73 -21.29 -81.25
N LEU A 18 -30.41 -20.11 -81.78
CA LEU A 18 -29.76 -19.02 -81.05
C LEU A 18 -30.64 -18.48 -79.92
N VAL A 19 -31.94 -18.28 -80.18
CA VAL A 19 -32.91 -17.85 -79.17
C VAL A 19 -33.09 -18.94 -78.11
N LEU A 20 -33.18 -20.22 -78.50
CA LEU A 20 -33.34 -21.33 -77.56
C LEU A 20 -32.08 -21.56 -76.72
N THR A 21 -30.89 -21.50 -77.31
CA THR A 21 -29.61 -21.57 -76.57
C THR A 21 -29.42 -20.36 -75.67
N ALA A 22 -29.81 -19.15 -76.11
CA ALA A 22 -29.84 -17.97 -75.24
C ALA A 22 -30.82 -18.13 -74.07
N LEU A 23 -32.03 -18.66 -74.30
CA LEU A 23 -33.04 -18.93 -73.27
C LEU A 23 -32.60 -20.01 -72.27
N LEU A 24 -31.89 -21.04 -72.74
CA LEU A 24 -31.28 -22.06 -71.88
C LEU A 24 -30.13 -21.47 -71.07
N ALA A 25 -29.28 -20.64 -71.68
CA ALA A 25 -28.17 -19.97 -71.00
C ALA A 25 -28.64 -18.92 -69.97
N LEU A 26 -29.81 -18.31 -70.18
CA LEU A 26 -30.44 -17.36 -69.25
C LEU A 26 -31.07 -18.03 -68.02
N ASN A 27 -31.37 -19.33 -68.09
CA ASN A 27 -31.97 -20.07 -66.99
C ASN A 27 -30.90 -20.75 -66.13
N VAL A 28 -30.72 -20.23 -64.91
CA VAL A 28 -29.91 -20.88 -63.88
C VAL A 28 -30.64 -22.13 -63.36
N SER A 29 -29.90 -23.22 -63.12
CA SER A 29 -30.50 -24.48 -62.64
C SER A 29 -31.13 -24.32 -61.24
N LYS A 30 -32.17 -25.10 -60.94
CA LYS A 30 -32.84 -25.07 -59.63
C LYS A 30 -31.90 -25.50 -58.52
N GLU A 31 -31.00 -26.46 -58.77
CA GLU A 31 -30.01 -26.90 -57.80
C GLU A 31 -29.07 -25.76 -57.42
N VAL A 32 -28.56 -25.01 -58.40
CA VAL A 32 -27.66 -23.87 -58.16
C VAL A 32 -28.34 -22.80 -57.30
N LEU A 33 -29.60 -22.45 -57.59
CA LEU A 33 -30.36 -21.48 -56.79
C LEU A 33 -30.63 -21.97 -55.36
N ASN A 34 -30.84 -23.27 -55.16
CA ASN A 34 -30.97 -23.85 -53.82
C ASN A 34 -29.64 -23.85 -53.08
N SER A 35 -28.52 -24.16 -53.75
CA SER A 35 -27.19 -24.07 -53.16
C SER A 35 -26.85 -22.65 -52.70
N PHE A 36 -27.23 -21.61 -53.46
CA PHE A 36 -27.09 -20.22 -53.02
C PHE A 36 -27.90 -19.94 -51.75
N PHE A 37 -29.12 -20.49 -51.62
CA PHE A 37 -29.90 -20.35 -50.41
C PHE A 37 -29.28 -21.07 -49.21
N GLU A 38 -28.66 -22.25 -49.41
CA GLU A 38 -27.92 -22.92 -48.33
C GLU A 38 -26.68 -22.12 -47.90
N VAL A 39 -25.99 -21.47 -48.84
CA VAL A 39 -24.92 -20.52 -48.51
C VAL A 39 -25.46 -19.34 -47.68
N ASN A 40 -26.63 -18.79 -48.03
CA ASN A 40 -27.29 -17.74 -47.23
C ASN A 40 -27.45 -18.18 -45.76
N ARG A 41 -27.99 -19.38 -45.54
CA ARG A 41 -28.20 -19.92 -44.18
C ARG A 41 -26.88 -20.12 -43.43
N GLY A 42 -25.82 -20.52 -44.14
CA GLY A 42 -24.48 -20.61 -43.56
C GLY A 42 -23.96 -19.24 -43.07
N ILE A 43 -24.16 -18.20 -43.88
CA ILE A 43 -23.79 -16.82 -43.54
C ILE A 43 -24.63 -16.29 -42.37
N GLU A 44 -25.93 -16.57 -42.35
CA GLU A 44 -26.82 -16.19 -41.24
C GLU A 44 -26.37 -16.82 -39.92
N ARG A 45 -26.08 -18.13 -39.89
CA ARG A 45 -25.51 -18.80 -38.70
C ARG A 45 -24.19 -18.18 -38.24
N THR A 46 -23.35 -17.79 -39.20
CA THR A 46 -22.07 -17.12 -38.91
C THR A 46 -22.31 -15.74 -38.32
N THR A 47 -23.32 -15.03 -38.81
CA THR A 47 -23.72 -13.70 -38.32
C THR A 47 -24.31 -13.78 -36.91
N GLU A 48 -25.11 -14.81 -36.59
CA GLU A 48 -25.59 -15.09 -35.23
C GLU A 48 -24.43 -15.39 -34.28
N SER A 49 -23.42 -16.12 -34.76
CA SER A 49 -22.21 -16.44 -33.98
C SER A 49 -21.40 -15.17 -33.67
N PHE A 50 -21.22 -14.28 -34.65
CA PHE A 50 -20.59 -12.97 -34.42
C PHE A 50 -21.41 -12.11 -33.46
N THR A 51 -22.73 -12.08 -33.62
CA THR A 51 -23.61 -11.30 -32.73
C THR A 51 -23.48 -11.77 -31.28
N SER A 52 -23.52 -13.08 -31.04
CA SER A 52 -23.32 -13.67 -29.70
C SER A 52 -21.97 -13.29 -29.12
N LYS A 53 -20.90 -13.37 -29.93
CA LYS A 53 -19.54 -13.03 -29.49
C LYS A 53 -19.35 -11.54 -29.23
N ASN A 54 -20.01 -10.68 -30.00
CA ASN A 54 -20.02 -9.25 -29.78
C ASN A 54 -20.75 -8.92 -28.48
N ASP A 55 -21.89 -9.57 -28.19
CA ASP A 55 -22.63 -9.40 -26.94
C ASP A 55 -21.84 -9.86 -25.70
N GLU A 56 -21.07 -10.94 -25.79
CA GLU A 56 -20.11 -11.32 -24.74
C GLU A 56 -19.07 -10.21 -24.52
N THR A 57 -18.50 -9.66 -25.60
CA THR A 57 -17.50 -8.58 -25.50
C THR A 57 -18.11 -7.30 -24.91
N TYR A 58 -19.35 -6.96 -25.23
CA TYR A 58 -20.08 -5.85 -24.60
C TYR A 58 -20.34 -6.08 -23.11
N SER A 59 -20.58 -7.33 -22.72
CA SER A 59 -20.72 -7.72 -21.30
C SER A 59 -19.39 -7.55 -20.55
N ASP A 60 -18.26 -7.90 -21.18
CA ASP A 60 -16.92 -7.65 -20.64
C ASP A 60 -16.67 -6.14 -20.40
N PHE A 61 -17.09 -5.28 -21.33
CA PHE A 61 -16.99 -3.82 -21.14
C PHE A 61 -17.82 -3.32 -19.95
N ALA A 62 -19.01 -3.90 -19.73
CA ALA A 62 -19.83 -3.56 -18.57
C ALA A 62 -19.14 -3.99 -17.26
N ALA A 63 -18.57 -5.19 -17.21
CA ALA A 63 -17.81 -5.67 -16.06
C ALA A 63 -16.54 -4.82 -15.80
N ALA A 64 -15.81 -4.44 -16.85
CA ALA A 64 -14.66 -3.56 -16.74
C ALA A 64 -15.02 -2.16 -16.22
N PHE A 65 -16.20 -1.65 -16.58
CA PHE A 65 -16.73 -0.38 -16.08
C PHE A 65 -17.08 -0.44 -14.59
N GLU A 66 -17.66 -1.54 -14.11
CA GLU A 66 -17.93 -1.73 -12.68
C GLU A 66 -16.64 -1.75 -11.85
N LEU A 67 -15.57 -2.32 -12.38
CA LEU A 67 -14.26 -2.37 -11.72
C LEU A 67 -13.53 -1.02 -11.75
N ASN A 68 -13.56 -0.30 -12.87
CA ASN A 68 -12.87 0.98 -13.03
C ASN A 68 -13.60 1.94 -13.99
N PRO A 69 -14.54 2.74 -13.46
CA PRO A 69 -15.35 3.65 -14.27
C PRO A 69 -14.53 4.71 -15.01
N VAL A 70 -13.45 5.21 -14.39
CA VAL A 70 -12.63 6.31 -14.93
C VAL A 70 -11.87 5.84 -16.17
N LYS A 71 -11.32 4.62 -16.13
CA LYS A 71 -10.53 4.09 -17.24
C LYS A 71 -11.41 3.47 -18.33
N ALA A 72 -12.39 2.66 -17.96
CA ALA A 72 -13.20 1.90 -18.91
C ALA A 72 -14.36 2.70 -19.51
N GLY A 73 -14.82 3.78 -18.86
CA GLY A 73 -15.94 4.60 -19.33
C GLY A 73 -15.81 5.10 -20.77
N PRO A 74 -14.72 5.84 -21.12
CA PRO A 74 -14.56 6.37 -22.48
C PRO A 74 -14.52 5.30 -23.58
N PHE A 75 -13.95 4.13 -23.29
CA PHE A 75 -13.87 3.02 -24.26
C PHE A 75 -15.20 2.29 -24.40
N ARG A 76 -15.94 2.10 -23.29
CA ARG A 76 -17.29 1.54 -23.30
C ARG A 76 -18.24 2.44 -24.10
N ASP A 77 -18.20 3.74 -23.89
CA ASP A 77 -19.10 4.68 -24.57
C ASP A 77 -18.88 4.65 -26.09
N LYS A 78 -17.61 4.63 -26.52
CA LYS A 78 -17.25 4.40 -27.94
C LYS A 78 -17.74 3.05 -28.46
N ALA A 79 -17.58 1.97 -27.70
CA ALA A 79 -18.05 0.65 -28.09
C ALA A 79 -19.59 0.61 -28.26
N LEU A 80 -20.33 1.29 -27.39
CA LEU A 80 -21.80 1.41 -27.49
C LEU A 80 -22.24 2.26 -28.69
N GLU A 81 -21.47 3.29 -29.04
CA GLU A 81 -21.70 4.09 -30.25
C GLU A 81 -21.51 3.25 -31.52
N VAL A 82 -20.47 2.41 -31.55
CA VAL A 82 -20.24 1.42 -32.62
C VAL A 82 -21.41 0.43 -32.69
N LYS A 83 -21.84 -0.12 -31.55
CA LYS A 83 -23.00 -1.04 -31.48
C LYS A 83 -24.24 -0.43 -32.11
N LYS A 84 -24.59 0.78 -31.68
CA LYS A 84 -25.76 1.51 -32.17
C LYS A 84 -25.69 1.70 -33.68
N SER A 85 -24.54 2.13 -34.19
CA SER A 85 -24.34 2.35 -35.62
C SER A 85 -24.43 1.04 -36.42
N ALA A 86 -23.86 -0.05 -35.91
CA ALA A 86 -23.93 -1.37 -36.54
C ALA A 86 -25.37 -1.93 -36.54
N ASP A 87 -26.07 -1.84 -35.41
CA ASP A 87 -27.46 -2.29 -35.25
C ASP A 87 -28.41 -1.56 -36.21
N GLU A 88 -28.27 -0.24 -36.36
CA GLU A 88 -29.06 0.55 -37.30
C GLU A 88 -28.93 0.07 -38.75
N ILE A 89 -27.71 -0.32 -39.16
CA ILE A 89 -27.46 -0.82 -40.52
C ILE A 89 -27.96 -2.25 -40.68
N VAL A 90 -27.70 -3.12 -39.70
CA VAL A 90 -28.15 -4.50 -39.72
C VAL A 90 -29.68 -4.57 -39.78
N ASP A 91 -30.38 -3.73 -39.01
CA ASP A 91 -31.83 -3.61 -39.04
C ASP A 91 -32.34 -3.07 -40.38
N TYR A 92 -31.64 -2.09 -40.97
CA TYR A 92 -31.96 -1.62 -42.32
C TYR A 92 -31.80 -2.74 -43.35
N ILE A 93 -30.75 -3.56 -43.27
CA ILE A 93 -30.57 -4.71 -44.16
C ILE A 93 -31.65 -5.77 -43.91
N LYS A 94 -32.05 -6.05 -42.66
CA LYS A 94 -33.16 -6.97 -42.35
C LYS A 94 -34.46 -6.49 -43.00
N LYS A 95 -34.73 -5.19 -42.95
CA LYS A 95 -35.86 -4.57 -43.65
C LYS A 95 -35.80 -4.81 -45.16
N LEU A 96 -34.65 -4.57 -45.80
CA LEU A 96 -34.46 -4.80 -47.23
C LEU A 96 -34.66 -6.28 -47.62
N LYS A 97 -34.11 -7.21 -46.82
CA LYS A 97 -34.29 -8.65 -47.01
C LYS A 97 -35.77 -9.03 -46.94
N HIS A 98 -36.49 -8.54 -45.94
CA HIS A 98 -37.92 -8.81 -45.77
C HIS A 98 -38.76 -8.25 -46.93
N GLU A 99 -38.52 -7.00 -47.33
CA GLU A 99 -39.22 -6.37 -48.45
C GLU A 99 -38.96 -7.09 -49.78
N LEU A 100 -37.75 -7.60 -49.99
CA LEU A 100 -37.42 -8.39 -51.17
C LEU A 100 -38.24 -9.68 -51.23
N VAL A 101 -38.25 -10.45 -50.14
CA VAL A 101 -39.03 -11.71 -50.11
C VAL A 101 -40.52 -11.44 -50.24
N LEU A 102 -41.03 -10.40 -49.57
CA LEU A 102 -42.43 -10.00 -49.69
C LEU A 102 -42.78 -9.61 -51.13
N LYS A 103 -41.92 -8.88 -51.84
CA LYS A 103 -42.13 -8.52 -53.25
C LYS A 103 -42.12 -9.73 -54.18
N VAL A 104 -41.27 -10.72 -53.89
CA VAL A 104 -41.03 -11.89 -54.75
C VAL A 104 -42.08 -12.99 -54.55
N ASP A 105 -42.42 -13.30 -53.29
CA ASP A 105 -43.27 -14.43 -52.90
C ASP A 105 -44.65 -14.00 -52.37
N LYS A 106 -44.89 -12.69 -52.14
CA LYS A 106 -46.08 -12.11 -51.49
C LYS A 106 -46.28 -12.52 -50.03
N LYS A 107 -45.55 -13.51 -49.54
CA LYS A 107 -45.53 -13.99 -48.16
C LYS A 107 -44.08 -14.21 -47.71
N VAL A 108 -43.78 -13.92 -46.45
CA VAL A 108 -42.46 -14.14 -45.85
C VAL A 108 -42.58 -15.17 -44.74
N TYR A 109 -41.73 -16.19 -44.75
CA TYR A 109 -41.64 -17.18 -43.68
C TYR A 109 -40.50 -16.81 -42.75
N LEU A 110 -40.76 -16.69 -41.44
CA LEU A 110 -39.79 -16.25 -40.44
C LEU A 110 -39.39 -17.40 -39.49
N GLY A 111 -38.09 -17.62 -39.30
CA GLY A 111 -37.55 -18.65 -38.41
C GLY A 111 -37.49 -20.04 -39.07
N ALA A 112 -38.36 -20.95 -38.66
CA ALA A 112 -38.38 -22.32 -39.17
C ALA A 112 -39.47 -22.50 -40.23
N TYR A 113 -39.09 -23.08 -41.36
CA TYR A 113 -39.99 -23.37 -42.48
C TYR A 113 -40.52 -24.82 -42.48
N MET A 114 -39.74 -25.77 -41.95
CA MET A 114 -40.11 -27.18 -41.83
C MET A 114 -40.05 -27.63 -40.37
N ASP A 115 -40.96 -28.52 -39.98
CA ASP A 115 -40.95 -29.18 -38.67
C ASP A 115 -40.01 -30.40 -38.66
N ALA A 116 -39.93 -31.10 -37.51
CA ALA A 116 -39.09 -32.29 -37.35
C ALA A 116 -39.52 -33.48 -38.25
N ASN A 117 -40.72 -33.44 -38.80
CA ASN A 117 -41.30 -34.47 -39.65
C ASN A 117 -41.19 -34.14 -41.15
N GLY A 118 -40.72 -32.93 -41.48
CA GLY A 118 -40.58 -32.44 -42.86
C GLY A 118 -41.83 -31.73 -43.39
N ASP A 119 -42.84 -31.49 -42.55
CA ASP A 119 -44.04 -30.76 -42.91
C ASP A 119 -43.82 -29.23 -42.80
N LYS A 120 -44.54 -28.47 -43.63
CA LYS A 120 -44.41 -27.01 -43.68
C LYS A 120 -45.09 -26.35 -42.48
N ILE A 121 -44.40 -25.38 -41.87
CA ILE A 121 -44.95 -24.58 -40.77
C ILE A 121 -45.57 -23.31 -41.33
N ASP A 122 -46.84 -23.36 -41.73
CA ASP A 122 -47.54 -22.20 -42.30
C ASP A 122 -47.83 -21.08 -41.27
N GLU A 123 -47.84 -21.41 -39.98
CA GLU A 123 -48.02 -20.45 -38.87
C GLU A 123 -46.93 -19.38 -38.80
N ASN A 124 -45.74 -19.65 -39.36
CA ASN A 124 -44.61 -18.72 -39.38
C ASN A 124 -44.63 -17.76 -40.58
N SER A 125 -45.70 -17.78 -41.39
CA SER A 125 -45.85 -16.89 -42.55
C SER A 125 -46.47 -15.53 -42.17
N THR A 126 -45.99 -14.47 -42.80
CA THR A 126 -46.52 -13.11 -42.66
C THR A 126 -46.59 -12.42 -44.02
N GLU A 127 -47.66 -11.64 -44.21
CA GLU A 127 -47.86 -10.76 -45.37
C GLU A 127 -47.64 -9.28 -45.02
N LYS A 128 -47.41 -8.99 -43.74
CA LYS A 128 -47.30 -7.62 -43.23
C LYS A 128 -45.98 -6.98 -43.66
N PRO A 129 -45.96 -5.67 -43.93
CA PRO A 129 -44.72 -4.94 -44.16
C PRO A 129 -43.84 -4.94 -42.90
N TYR A 130 -42.53 -4.78 -43.07
CA TYR A 130 -41.54 -4.88 -41.98
C TYR A 130 -41.85 -3.98 -40.77
N ASN A 131 -42.39 -2.79 -41.02
CA ASN A 131 -42.71 -1.81 -39.98
C ASN A 131 -43.86 -2.26 -39.05
N GLU A 132 -44.70 -3.20 -39.48
CA GLU A 132 -45.84 -3.73 -38.70
C GLU A 132 -45.52 -5.04 -37.97
N LEU A 133 -44.30 -5.56 -38.12
CA LEU A 133 -43.84 -6.75 -37.40
C LEU A 133 -43.57 -6.45 -35.93
N THR A 134 -43.83 -7.42 -35.06
CA THR A 134 -43.44 -7.34 -33.66
C THR A 134 -41.91 -7.41 -33.49
N PRO A 135 -41.33 -6.89 -32.39
CA PRO A 135 -39.89 -6.97 -32.16
C PRO A 135 -39.35 -8.41 -32.20
N GLU A 136 -40.10 -9.37 -31.68
CA GLU A 136 -39.75 -10.80 -31.72
C GLU A 136 -39.77 -11.37 -33.14
N GLN A 137 -40.67 -10.90 -34.01
CA GLN A 137 -40.67 -11.29 -35.42
C GLN A 137 -39.49 -10.70 -36.19
N ARG A 138 -39.07 -9.47 -35.87
CA ARG A 138 -37.91 -8.82 -36.52
C ARG A 138 -36.57 -9.46 -36.19
N LYS A 139 -36.48 -10.17 -35.07
CA LYS A 139 -35.28 -10.93 -34.69
C LYS A 139 -35.11 -12.22 -35.51
N LYS A 140 -36.21 -12.79 -36.01
CA LYS A 140 -36.18 -14.06 -36.75
C LYS A 140 -35.64 -13.85 -38.17
N ASP A 141 -34.82 -14.80 -38.61
CA ASP A 141 -34.29 -14.83 -39.98
C ASP A 141 -35.34 -15.33 -41.00
N ILE A 142 -35.02 -15.15 -42.27
CA ILE A 142 -35.88 -15.56 -43.38
C ILE A 142 -35.72 -17.07 -43.58
N ALA A 143 -36.81 -17.79 -43.39
CA ALA A 143 -36.81 -19.25 -43.37
C ALA A 143 -36.75 -19.87 -44.78
N TYR A 144 -37.39 -19.24 -45.77
CA TYR A 144 -37.45 -19.77 -47.14
C TYR A 144 -37.74 -18.69 -48.19
N LEU A 145 -37.28 -18.94 -49.42
CA LEU A 145 -37.58 -18.16 -50.63
C LEU A 145 -38.03 -19.11 -51.75
N TYR A 146 -39.24 -18.94 -52.25
CA TYR A 146 -39.85 -19.76 -53.30
C TYR A 146 -39.37 -19.32 -54.69
N ASN A 147 -39.60 -18.07 -55.07
CA ASN A 147 -39.29 -17.57 -56.40
C ASN A 147 -37.85 -17.04 -56.50
N LYS A 148 -36.89 -17.92 -56.17
CA LYS A 148 -35.44 -17.65 -56.12
C LYS A 148 -34.85 -17.06 -57.40
N LYS A 149 -35.44 -17.39 -58.55
CA LYS A 149 -34.97 -17.02 -59.90
C LYS A 149 -35.40 -15.63 -60.34
N ASN A 150 -36.25 -14.92 -59.58
CA ASN A 150 -36.75 -13.61 -59.98
C ASN A 150 -35.59 -12.59 -60.04
N ARG A 151 -35.26 -12.09 -61.24
CA ARG A 151 -34.17 -11.14 -61.47
C ARG A 151 -34.62 -9.68 -61.48
N GLN A 152 -35.91 -9.43 -61.69
CA GLN A 152 -36.46 -8.07 -61.79
C GLN A 152 -36.68 -7.44 -60.41
N ALA A 153 -37.10 -8.25 -59.44
CA ALA A 153 -37.47 -7.74 -58.12
C ALA A 153 -36.34 -7.02 -57.37
N PRO A 154 -35.08 -7.54 -57.33
CA PRO A 154 -33.97 -6.84 -56.69
C PRO A 154 -33.66 -5.49 -57.33
N GLY A 155 -33.57 -5.43 -58.67
CA GLY A 155 -33.26 -4.20 -59.40
C GLY A 155 -34.32 -3.13 -59.13
N GLU A 156 -35.60 -3.48 -59.37
CA GLU A 156 -36.73 -2.60 -59.09
C GLU A 156 -36.81 -2.12 -57.65
N LEU A 157 -36.53 -2.99 -56.68
CA LEU A 157 -36.66 -2.63 -55.27
C LEU A 157 -35.47 -1.82 -54.76
N PHE A 158 -34.25 -2.14 -55.18
CA PHE A 158 -33.05 -1.57 -54.57
C PHE A 158 -32.44 -0.43 -55.39
N VAL A 159 -32.36 -0.59 -56.71
CA VAL A 159 -31.74 0.39 -57.62
C VAL A 159 -32.74 1.50 -57.96
N PHE A 160 -33.92 1.15 -58.49
CA PHE A 160 -34.89 2.15 -58.95
C PHE A 160 -35.54 2.97 -57.81
N THR A 161 -35.63 2.42 -56.59
CA THR A 161 -36.15 3.18 -55.44
C THR A 161 -35.08 3.95 -54.66
N GLY A 162 -33.78 3.77 -54.99
CA GLY A 162 -32.67 4.42 -54.29
C GLY A 162 -32.30 3.83 -52.92
N LYS A 163 -32.95 2.74 -52.48
CA LYS A 163 -32.62 2.06 -51.20
C LYS A 163 -31.20 1.50 -51.16
N ALA A 164 -30.66 1.06 -52.29
CA ALA A 164 -29.26 0.61 -52.38
C ALA A 164 -28.28 1.76 -52.10
N THR A 165 -28.58 2.97 -52.57
CA THR A 165 -27.78 4.16 -52.32
C THR A 165 -27.85 4.59 -50.86
N GLU A 166 -29.02 4.50 -50.24
CA GLU A 166 -29.15 4.73 -48.78
C GLU A 166 -28.31 3.73 -47.98
N LEU A 167 -28.33 2.44 -48.35
CA LEU A 167 -27.48 1.42 -47.74
C LEU A 167 -25.99 1.74 -47.91
N LYS A 168 -25.57 2.09 -49.13
CA LYS A 168 -24.19 2.48 -49.46
C LYS A 168 -23.72 3.64 -48.58
N ASN A 169 -24.52 4.69 -48.44
CA ASN A 169 -24.21 5.85 -47.61
C ASN A 169 -24.08 5.48 -46.13
N LYS A 170 -24.98 4.63 -45.62
CA LYS A 170 -24.91 4.13 -44.23
C LYS A 170 -23.63 3.31 -43.99
N ILE A 171 -23.27 2.41 -44.91
CA ILE A 171 -22.04 1.61 -44.82
C ILE A 171 -20.80 2.53 -44.85
N ASN A 172 -20.79 3.55 -45.71
CA ASN A 172 -19.67 4.49 -45.79
C ASN A 172 -19.52 5.34 -44.53
N SER A 173 -20.63 5.84 -43.98
CA SER A 173 -20.61 6.58 -42.71
C SER A 173 -20.09 5.70 -41.56
N PHE A 174 -20.51 4.44 -41.50
CA PHE A 174 -20.01 3.49 -40.51
C PHE A 174 -18.52 3.21 -40.69
N LYS A 175 -18.08 2.97 -41.92
CA LYS A 175 -16.68 2.76 -42.27
C LYS A 175 -15.80 3.94 -41.83
N GLU A 176 -16.21 5.18 -42.08
CA GLU A 176 -15.49 6.38 -41.64
C GLU A 176 -15.40 6.47 -40.11
N SER A 177 -16.49 6.19 -39.40
CA SER A 177 -16.50 6.13 -37.93
C SER A 177 -15.55 5.07 -37.38
N LEU A 178 -15.51 3.88 -38.00
CA LEU A 178 -14.58 2.81 -37.57
C LEU A 178 -13.12 3.20 -37.84
N LEU A 179 -12.83 3.82 -38.98
CA LEU A 179 -11.49 4.29 -39.32
C LEU A 179 -10.98 5.33 -38.32
N PHE A 180 -11.84 6.27 -37.91
CA PHE A 180 -11.52 7.25 -36.88
C PHE A 180 -11.19 6.62 -35.52
N ILE A 181 -11.87 5.53 -35.15
CA ILE A 181 -11.60 4.81 -33.90
C ILE A 181 -10.33 3.97 -33.98
N SER A 182 -10.01 3.45 -35.17
CA SER A 182 -8.85 2.58 -35.42
C SER A 182 -7.50 3.30 -35.51
N ASP A 183 -7.47 4.62 -35.30
CA ASP A 183 -6.29 5.47 -35.49
C ASP A 183 -5.04 4.86 -34.81
N GLY A 184 -4.03 4.55 -35.63
CA GLY A 184 -2.78 3.89 -35.21
C GLY A 184 -2.65 2.39 -35.56
N ASN A 185 -3.67 1.69 -36.06
CA ASN A 185 -3.58 0.28 -36.49
C ASN A 185 -3.82 0.08 -38.00
N GLU A 186 -2.74 0.12 -38.79
CA GLU A 186 -2.78 0.01 -40.26
C GLU A 186 -3.39 -1.31 -40.76
N VAL A 187 -3.17 -2.41 -40.05
CA VAL A 187 -3.70 -3.73 -40.43
C VAL A 187 -5.22 -3.74 -40.33
N LEU A 188 -5.75 -3.24 -39.20
CA LEU A 188 -7.18 -3.18 -38.95
C LEU A 188 -7.89 -2.23 -39.93
N ALA A 189 -7.27 -1.08 -40.23
CA ALA A 189 -7.78 -0.16 -41.25
C ALA A 189 -7.84 -0.82 -42.65
N SER A 190 -6.84 -1.62 -43.03
CA SER A 190 -6.85 -2.34 -44.31
C SER A 190 -7.94 -3.41 -44.37
N ASN A 191 -8.17 -4.14 -43.29
CA ASN A 191 -9.24 -5.13 -43.19
C ASN A 191 -10.62 -4.47 -43.34
N ILE A 192 -10.89 -3.38 -42.62
CA ILE A 192 -12.16 -2.62 -42.73
C ILE A 192 -12.37 -2.10 -44.16
N ASN A 193 -11.33 -1.57 -44.79
CA ASN A 193 -11.41 -1.06 -46.16
C ASN A 193 -11.73 -2.18 -47.18
N SER A 194 -11.21 -3.38 -46.96
CA SER A 194 -11.46 -4.52 -47.84
C SER A 194 -12.82 -5.19 -47.59
N SER A 195 -13.27 -5.29 -46.34
CA SER A 195 -14.54 -5.94 -45.98
C SER A 195 -15.76 -5.06 -46.33
N LEU A 196 -15.69 -3.76 -46.04
CA LEU A 196 -16.76 -2.78 -46.28
C LEU A 196 -16.50 -1.96 -47.56
N ASN A 197 -16.02 -2.59 -48.62
CA ASN A 197 -15.79 -1.91 -49.90
C ASN A 197 -17.13 -1.67 -50.64
N THR A 198 -17.42 -0.41 -50.93
CA THR A 198 -18.60 0.04 -51.69
C THR A 198 -18.22 0.82 -52.97
N ASP A 199 -16.99 0.67 -53.42
CA ASP A 199 -16.47 1.37 -54.60
C ASP A 199 -17.13 0.87 -55.88
N ASP A 200 -17.29 1.77 -56.84
CA ASP A 200 -17.85 1.45 -58.14
C ASP A 200 -16.91 0.51 -58.92
N LYS A 201 -17.48 -0.38 -59.73
CA LYS A 201 -16.70 -1.37 -60.47
C LYS A 201 -16.31 -0.79 -61.83
N ILE A 202 -15.01 -0.67 -62.04
CA ILE A 202 -14.43 -0.30 -63.33
C ILE A 202 -14.64 -1.46 -64.29
N GLY A 203 -15.32 -1.19 -65.41
CA GLY A 203 -15.60 -2.21 -66.41
C GLY A 203 -14.32 -2.67 -67.14
N GLN A 204 -14.25 -3.94 -67.54
CA GLN A 204 -13.23 -4.39 -68.49
C GLN A 204 -13.50 -3.79 -69.88
N LYS A 205 -12.46 -3.68 -70.73
CA LYS A 205 -12.58 -3.11 -72.10
C LYS A 205 -13.83 -3.62 -72.83
N GLY A 206 -14.81 -2.73 -73.01
CA GLY A 206 -16.08 -2.99 -73.73
C GLY A 206 -17.33 -3.05 -72.85
N VAL A 207 -17.19 -3.13 -71.53
CA VAL A 207 -18.28 -2.97 -70.55
C VAL A 207 -18.02 -1.64 -69.85
N GLY A 208 -19.00 -0.73 -69.84
CA GLY A 208 -18.86 0.57 -69.16
C GLY A 208 -18.72 0.42 -67.64
N ASP A 209 -18.33 1.50 -66.96
CA ASP A 209 -18.26 1.54 -65.51
C ASP A 209 -19.67 1.31 -64.92
N GLN A 210 -19.76 0.45 -63.90
CA GLN A 210 -21.01 0.12 -63.23
C GLN A 210 -20.97 0.64 -61.80
N SER A 211 -22.02 1.36 -61.40
CA SER A 211 -22.19 1.76 -60.01
C SER A 211 -22.31 0.52 -59.10
N TRP A 212 -21.86 0.64 -57.85
CA TRP A 212 -21.95 -0.44 -56.87
C TRP A 212 -23.38 -1.00 -56.74
N GLU A 213 -24.39 -0.14 -56.78
CA GLU A 213 -25.80 -0.50 -56.70
C GLU A 213 -26.23 -1.35 -57.89
N GLN A 214 -25.85 -0.95 -59.11
CA GLN A 214 -26.20 -1.65 -60.34
C GLN A 214 -25.52 -3.02 -60.41
N TYR A 215 -24.21 -3.05 -60.12
CA TYR A 215 -23.42 -4.28 -60.15
C TYR A 215 -23.97 -5.35 -59.21
N ASN A 216 -24.42 -4.95 -58.02
CA ASN A 216 -24.87 -5.88 -56.99
C ASN A 216 -26.35 -6.28 -57.10
N PHE A 217 -27.21 -5.39 -57.63
CA PHE A 217 -28.67 -5.57 -57.50
C PHE A 217 -29.48 -5.44 -58.81
N GLU A 218 -28.96 -4.88 -59.92
CA GLU A 218 -29.79 -4.58 -61.11
C GLU A 218 -30.29 -5.83 -61.84
N ASP A 219 -29.40 -6.78 -62.17
CA ASP A 219 -29.73 -8.01 -62.88
C ASP A 219 -29.33 -9.28 -62.09
N MET A 220 -29.62 -9.27 -60.80
CA MET A 220 -29.29 -10.33 -59.85
C MET A 220 -30.53 -11.17 -59.51
N PRO A 221 -30.46 -12.52 -59.46
CA PRO A 221 -31.55 -13.33 -58.94
C PRO A 221 -31.86 -12.98 -57.48
N ALA A 222 -33.14 -13.07 -57.07
CA ALA A 222 -33.59 -12.74 -55.72
C ALA A 222 -32.80 -13.49 -54.62
N VAL A 223 -32.45 -14.76 -54.84
CA VAL A 223 -31.61 -15.50 -53.88
C VAL A 223 -30.19 -14.93 -53.79
N GLY A 224 -29.63 -14.46 -54.90
CA GLY A 224 -28.30 -13.83 -54.95
C GLY A 224 -28.29 -12.49 -54.21
N ALA A 225 -29.31 -11.66 -54.46
CA ALA A 225 -29.47 -10.40 -53.74
C ALA A 225 -29.66 -10.63 -52.22
N LEU A 226 -30.45 -11.63 -51.84
CA LEU A 226 -30.63 -12.03 -50.44
C LEU A 226 -29.30 -12.48 -49.80
N THR A 227 -28.53 -13.34 -50.48
CA THR A 227 -27.22 -13.80 -49.99
C THR A 227 -26.23 -12.65 -49.81
N LEU A 228 -26.24 -11.68 -50.74
CA LEU A 228 -25.34 -10.54 -50.68
C LEU A 228 -25.68 -9.62 -49.51
N LEU A 229 -26.97 -9.37 -49.26
CA LEU A 229 -27.42 -8.64 -48.08
C LEU A 229 -27.00 -9.33 -46.77
N SER A 230 -27.15 -10.66 -46.69
CA SER A 230 -26.65 -11.43 -45.53
C SER A 230 -25.14 -11.37 -45.38
N LYS A 231 -24.39 -11.39 -46.50
CA LYS A 231 -22.93 -11.21 -46.49
C LYS A 231 -22.56 -9.84 -45.92
N MET A 232 -23.22 -8.77 -46.36
CA MET A 232 -23.00 -7.42 -45.83
C MET A 232 -23.32 -7.33 -44.33
N GLN A 233 -24.39 -7.97 -43.85
CA GLN A 233 -24.68 -8.07 -42.41
C GLN A 233 -23.54 -8.73 -41.64
N SER A 234 -23.01 -9.83 -42.18
CA SER A 234 -21.88 -10.55 -41.59
C SER A 234 -20.62 -9.68 -41.54
N ASP A 235 -20.31 -8.95 -42.62
CA ASP A 235 -19.15 -8.05 -42.66
C ASP A 235 -19.26 -6.93 -41.64
N ILE A 236 -20.45 -6.35 -41.46
CA ILE A 236 -20.70 -5.29 -40.47
C ILE A 236 -20.47 -5.83 -39.05
N ARG A 237 -21.01 -7.01 -38.74
CA ARG A 237 -20.81 -7.65 -37.42
C ARG A 237 -19.36 -8.04 -37.17
N ASN A 238 -18.64 -8.46 -38.21
CA ASN A 238 -17.22 -8.78 -38.08
C ASN A 238 -16.36 -7.51 -37.89
N ALA A 239 -16.64 -6.43 -38.64
CA ALA A 239 -15.95 -5.15 -38.47
C ALA A 239 -16.22 -4.52 -37.08
N GLU A 240 -17.45 -4.66 -36.58
CA GLU A 240 -17.80 -4.35 -35.20
C GLU A 240 -16.94 -5.15 -34.22
N ALA A 241 -16.84 -6.48 -34.40
CA ALA A 241 -16.05 -7.38 -33.56
C ALA A 241 -14.57 -6.98 -33.46
N ASP A 242 -13.96 -6.63 -34.59
CA ASP A 242 -12.56 -6.22 -34.65
C ASP A 242 -12.30 -4.92 -33.87
N ILE A 243 -13.19 -3.94 -33.99
CA ILE A 243 -13.06 -2.63 -33.33
C ILE A 243 -13.31 -2.75 -31.83
N ILE A 244 -14.34 -3.48 -31.40
CA ILE A 244 -14.61 -3.66 -29.97
C ILE A 244 -13.49 -4.45 -29.30
N LYS A 245 -12.86 -5.40 -30.02
CA LYS A 245 -11.68 -6.11 -29.52
C LYS A 245 -10.50 -5.16 -29.31
N LEU A 246 -10.22 -4.28 -30.27
CA LEU A 246 -9.18 -3.24 -30.15
C LEU A 246 -9.43 -2.31 -28.96
N LEU A 247 -10.67 -1.84 -28.80
CA LEU A 247 -11.07 -0.99 -27.68
C LEU A 247 -10.85 -1.70 -26.34
N ARG A 248 -11.09 -3.01 -26.27
CA ARG A 248 -10.87 -3.82 -25.07
C ARG A 248 -9.38 -3.96 -24.75
N GLU A 249 -8.55 -4.25 -25.75
CA GLU A 249 -7.09 -4.34 -25.58
C GLU A 249 -6.50 -3.03 -25.06
N ASN A 250 -7.03 -1.88 -25.51
CA ASN A 250 -6.61 -0.56 -25.03
C ASN A 250 -7.00 -0.27 -23.56
N ILE A 251 -8.07 -0.90 -23.05
CA ILE A 251 -8.38 -0.83 -21.60
C ILE A 251 -7.26 -1.52 -20.80
N ASP A 252 -6.68 -2.60 -21.31
CA ASP A 252 -5.67 -3.39 -20.59
C ASP A 252 -4.24 -2.84 -20.74
N ALA A 253 -3.88 -2.25 -21.88
CA ALA A 253 -2.52 -1.78 -22.20
C ALA A 253 -1.94 -0.75 -21.20
N GLY A 254 -2.79 0.01 -20.49
CA GLY A 254 -2.34 0.95 -19.46
C GLY A 254 -2.32 0.40 -18.03
N SER A 255 -2.59 -0.89 -17.81
CA SER A 255 -2.70 -1.48 -16.48
C SER A 255 -1.38 -2.12 -16.02
N LEU A 256 -0.98 -1.85 -14.78
CA LEU A 256 0.11 -2.58 -14.16
C LEU A 256 -0.35 -4.02 -13.91
N LYS A 257 0.36 -4.98 -14.51
CA LYS A 257 0.10 -6.41 -14.29
C LYS A 257 0.71 -6.79 -12.94
N PHE A 258 -0.10 -7.36 -12.06
CA PHE A 258 0.35 -7.87 -10.76
C PHE A 258 0.18 -9.38 -10.73
N THR A 259 1.19 -10.12 -10.26
CA THR A 259 1.14 -11.59 -10.20
C THR A 259 0.75 -12.12 -8.83
N SER A 260 0.99 -11.34 -7.77
CA SER A 260 0.70 -11.75 -6.40
C SER A 260 0.20 -10.58 -5.56
N ALA A 261 -0.61 -10.90 -4.56
CA ALA A 261 -1.12 -9.96 -3.57
C ALA A 261 -0.77 -10.46 -2.17
N GLU A 262 -0.20 -9.57 -1.35
CA GLU A 262 0.14 -9.86 0.04
C GLU A 262 -0.40 -8.75 0.94
N ALA A 263 -0.90 -9.09 2.13
CA ALA A 263 -1.26 -8.11 3.13
C ALA A 263 0.02 -7.54 3.78
N ILE A 264 0.15 -6.22 3.78
CA ILE A 264 1.24 -5.50 4.46
C ILE A 264 0.64 -4.67 5.59
N GLN A 265 1.32 -4.68 6.74
CA GLN A 265 1.04 -3.74 7.84
C GLN A 265 2.20 -2.77 8.01
N ILE A 266 1.86 -1.49 8.19
CA ILE A 266 2.82 -0.43 8.53
C ILE A 266 2.43 0.13 9.91
N PRO A 267 3.14 -0.22 10.99
CA PRO A 267 2.89 0.38 12.31
C PRO A 267 3.34 1.85 12.33
N GLN A 268 2.58 2.72 12.99
CA GLN A 268 2.98 4.13 13.16
C GLN A 268 4.21 4.27 14.08
N SER A 269 4.30 3.41 15.09
CA SER A 269 5.48 3.27 15.98
C SER A 269 5.73 1.81 16.28
N SER A 270 6.98 1.39 16.26
CA SER A 270 7.41 0.05 16.68
C SER A 270 7.63 -0.07 18.20
N PHE A 271 7.57 1.04 18.94
CA PHE A 271 7.75 1.09 20.39
C PHE A 271 6.55 1.75 21.06
N ILE A 272 5.86 1.01 21.93
CA ILE A 272 4.62 1.45 22.60
C ILE A 272 4.70 1.10 24.08
N LEU A 273 4.29 2.03 24.94
CA LEU A 273 4.25 1.83 26.38
C LEU A 273 2.93 1.16 26.79
N ARG A 274 2.94 0.49 27.94
CA ARG A 274 1.75 -0.15 28.51
C ARG A 274 0.69 0.92 28.83
N GLY A 275 -0.48 0.80 28.20
CA GLY A 275 -1.59 1.75 28.36
C GLY A 275 -1.79 2.68 27.14
N ASP A 276 -0.81 2.75 26.24
CA ASP A 276 -0.93 3.50 24.99
C ASP A 276 -1.63 2.66 23.89
N SER A 277 -2.25 3.34 22.92
CA SER A 277 -2.93 2.68 21.79
C SER A 277 -1.96 2.28 20.68
N PHE A 278 -1.95 1.00 20.30
CA PHE A 278 -1.27 0.54 19.08
C PHE A 278 -2.08 0.97 17.83
N ARG A 279 -1.41 1.59 16.85
CA ARG A 279 -2.00 1.99 15.56
C ARG A 279 -1.12 1.51 14.40
N ALA A 280 -1.75 0.88 13.42
CA ALA A 280 -1.09 0.41 12.20
C ALA A 280 -2.04 0.52 11.01
N ASP A 281 -1.48 0.87 9.85
CA ASP A 281 -2.19 0.85 8.59
C ASP A 281 -2.04 -0.54 7.96
N ILE A 282 -3.16 -1.16 7.58
CA ILE A 282 -3.20 -2.49 6.97
C ILE A 282 -3.81 -2.35 5.59
N PHE A 283 -3.10 -2.82 4.56
CA PHE A 283 -3.57 -2.79 3.18
C PHE A 283 -3.04 -3.97 2.38
N ILE A 284 -3.69 -4.27 1.26
CA ILE A 284 -3.23 -5.28 0.30
C ILE A 284 -2.22 -4.62 -0.63
N SER A 285 -1.03 -5.19 -0.71
CA SER A 285 0.00 -4.81 -1.66
C SER A 285 0.02 -5.81 -2.80
N ALA A 286 -0.27 -5.33 -4.00
CA ALA A 286 -0.06 -6.10 -5.22
C ALA A 286 1.38 -5.90 -5.70
N LYS A 287 2.07 -7.00 -6.04
CA LYS A 287 3.45 -6.97 -6.58
C LYS A 287 3.57 -7.87 -7.79
N ASP A 288 4.48 -7.51 -8.68
CA ASP A 288 4.89 -8.34 -9.80
C ASP A 288 6.17 -9.09 -9.42
N THR A 289 6.10 -10.43 -9.44
CA THR A 289 7.25 -11.31 -9.17
C THR A 289 8.11 -11.53 -10.39
N THR A 290 7.66 -11.12 -11.58
CA THR A 290 8.39 -11.29 -12.85
C THR A 290 9.29 -10.11 -13.17
N GLN A 291 9.05 -8.96 -12.55
CA GLN A 291 9.87 -7.77 -12.70
C GLN A 291 10.61 -7.44 -11.40
N ASP A 292 11.92 -7.21 -11.53
CA ASP A 292 12.75 -6.69 -10.45
C ASP A 292 12.95 -5.18 -10.61
N PRO A 293 12.14 -4.33 -9.93
CA PRO A 293 12.34 -2.89 -9.95
C PRO A 293 13.67 -2.49 -9.29
N LEU A 294 14.21 -1.34 -9.68
CA LEU A 294 15.38 -0.76 -9.04
C LEU A 294 14.94 0.07 -7.83
N ILE A 295 15.48 -0.20 -6.66
CA ILE A 295 15.15 0.53 -5.42
C ILE A 295 16.38 1.35 -5.00
N PHE A 296 16.17 2.66 -4.88
CA PHE A 296 17.16 3.62 -4.40
C PHE A 296 16.75 4.11 -3.02
N VAL A 297 17.68 4.14 -2.07
CA VAL A 297 17.47 4.62 -0.69
C VAL A 297 18.35 5.84 -0.45
N GLY A 298 17.75 6.98 -0.14
CA GLY A 298 18.42 8.28 -0.05
C GLY A 298 17.42 9.43 -0.13
N GLU A 299 17.95 10.66 -0.15
CA GLU A 299 17.13 11.86 -0.37
C GLU A 299 16.74 11.98 -1.85
N TYR A 300 15.57 12.54 -2.12
CA TYR A 300 15.05 12.73 -3.48
C TYR A 300 14.33 14.07 -3.61
N ASP A 301 14.32 14.63 -4.83
CA ASP A 301 13.55 15.82 -5.18
C ASP A 301 12.43 15.51 -6.18
N SER A 302 11.45 16.41 -6.27
CA SER A 302 10.43 16.39 -7.32
C SER A 302 10.82 17.33 -8.46
N ILE A 303 10.83 16.82 -9.70
CA ILE A 303 11.21 17.60 -10.91
C ILE A 303 9.94 18.13 -11.63
N GLY A 304 8.76 17.96 -11.03
CA GLY A 304 7.48 18.26 -11.67
C GLY A 304 6.94 17.11 -12.53
N LEU A 305 5.64 17.15 -12.87
CA LEU A 305 4.91 16.11 -13.62
C LEU A 305 4.89 14.70 -12.99
N GLY A 306 5.16 14.59 -11.68
CA GLY A 306 5.15 13.31 -10.97
C GLY A 306 6.42 12.47 -11.15
N SER A 307 7.49 13.08 -11.68
CA SER A 307 8.83 12.48 -11.80
C SER A 307 9.72 12.89 -10.63
N TYR A 308 10.46 11.92 -10.09
CA TYR A 308 11.37 12.11 -8.96
C TYR A 308 12.80 11.68 -9.31
N GLN A 309 13.79 12.36 -8.76
CA GLN A 309 15.22 12.02 -8.90
C GLN A 309 15.92 12.06 -7.54
N MET A 310 16.89 11.17 -7.35
CA MET A 310 17.72 11.13 -6.13
C MET A 310 18.65 12.34 -6.07
N ILE A 311 18.86 12.90 -4.88
CA ILE A 311 19.85 13.95 -4.60
C ILE A 311 20.97 13.36 -3.73
N GLY A 312 22.22 13.62 -4.11
CA GLY A 312 23.39 13.21 -3.33
C GLY A 312 23.71 11.72 -3.41
N ASP A 313 24.34 11.19 -2.36
CA ASP A 313 24.71 9.77 -2.28
C ASP A 313 23.50 8.91 -1.93
N TYR A 314 23.32 7.80 -2.64
CA TYR A 314 22.22 6.87 -2.43
C TYR A 314 22.68 5.41 -2.45
N ASP A 315 22.02 4.59 -1.64
CA ASP A 315 22.24 3.14 -1.57
C ASP A 315 21.27 2.44 -2.55
N THR A 316 21.74 1.46 -3.33
CA THR A 316 20.88 0.62 -4.17
C THR A 316 20.52 -0.68 -3.47
N VAL A 317 19.25 -1.05 -3.44
CA VAL A 317 18.76 -2.29 -2.83
C VAL A 317 18.48 -3.32 -3.91
N ARG A 318 19.06 -4.52 -3.75
CA ARG A 318 18.75 -5.65 -4.63
C ARG A 318 17.35 -6.17 -4.33
N VAL A 319 16.56 -6.32 -5.38
CA VAL A 319 15.23 -6.90 -5.33
C VAL A 319 15.30 -8.40 -5.62
N VAL A 320 14.54 -9.18 -4.86
CA VAL A 320 14.35 -10.62 -5.07
C VAL A 320 12.84 -10.88 -4.99
N ASN A 321 12.25 -11.46 -6.02
CA ASN A 321 10.81 -11.75 -6.11
C ASN A 321 9.93 -10.52 -5.87
N GLY A 322 10.29 -9.38 -6.48
CA GLY A 322 9.55 -8.12 -6.32
C GLY A 322 9.68 -7.46 -4.93
N LYS A 323 10.55 -7.96 -4.04
CA LYS A 323 10.84 -7.38 -2.72
C LYS A 323 12.32 -7.05 -2.53
N GLY A 324 12.64 -5.80 -2.22
CA GLY A 324 13.97 -5.39 -1.77
C GLY A 324 14.13 -5.50 -0.26
N ILE A 325 15.28 -5.99 0.20
CA ILE A 325 15.63 -6.04 1.63
C ILE A 325 16.73 -5.02 1.90
N PHE A 326 16.37 -3.92 2.57
CA PHE A 326 17.33 -2.91 3.03
C PHE A 326 17.80 -3.22 4.46
N SER A 327 19.11 -3.15 4.69
CA SER A 327 19.71 -3.33 6.01
C SER A 327 20.89 -2.36 6.20
N LYS A 328 20.84 -1.54 7.25
CA LYS A 328 21.90 -0.58 7.61
C LYS A 328 22.11 -0.57 9.11
N LYS A 329 23.36 -0.62 9.55
CA LYS A 329 23.71 -0.54 10.97
C LYS A 329 23.53 0.89 11.47
N THR A 330 22.74 1.06 12.52
CA THR A 330 22.46 2.36 13.13
C THR A 330 23.60 2.79 14.06
N VAL A 331 23.91 4.09 14.07
CA VAL A 331 25.02 4.67 14.85
C VAL A 331 24.55 5.75 15.83
N ARG A 332 23.57 6.56 15.43
CA ARG A 332 23.04 7.67 16.24
C ARG A 332 21.72 7.28 16.89
N GLU A 333 21.56 7.69 18.14
CA GLU A 333 20.31 7.57 18.89
C GLU A 333 19.24 8.54 18.37
N GLY A 334 17.97 8.23 18.65
CA GLY A 334 16.83 9.08 18.34
C GLY A 334 16.06 8.64 17.09
N LEU A 335 15.09 9.48 16.69
CA LEU A 335 14.23 9.21 15.53
C LEU A 335 15.00 9.42 14.23
N GLN A 336 15.19 8.34 13.47
CA GLN A 336 15.83 8.36 12.17
C GLN A 336 14.76 8.33 11.09
N LYS A 337 14.85 9.28 10.14
CA LYS A 337 14.01 9.29 8.93
C LYS A 337 14.76 8.59 7.80
N TRP A 338 14.03 7.88 6.95
CA TRP A 338 14.57 7.26 5.76
C TRP A 338 13.53 7.27 4.65
N GLY A 339 13.98 7.15 3.41
CA GLY A 339 13.11 7.17 2.24
C GLY A 339 13.91 6.89 0.98
N GLY A 340 13.24 7.00 -0.15
CA GLY A 340 13.86 6.75 -1.44
C GLY A 340 12.83 6.59 -2.55
N LEU A 341 13.29 6.05 -3.67
CA LEU A 341 12.51 5.89 -4.89
C LEU A 341 12.55 4.43 -5.36
N ILE A 342 11.41 3.95 -5.84
CA ILE A 342 11.28 2.68 -6.56
C ILE A 342 11.08 3.03 -8.03
N ALA A 343 12.00 2.62 -8.90
CA ALA A 343 11.90 2.78 -10.34
C ALA A 343 11.45 1.46 -10.98
N MET A 344 10.32 1.50 -11.68
CA MET A 344 9.74 0.34 -12.35
C MET A 344 9.58 0.64 -13.84
N LYS A 345 9.90 -0.34 -14.69
CA LYS A 345 9.69 -0.24 -16.14
C LYS A 345 8.22 -0.53 -16.45
N THR A 346 7.55 0.40 -17.10
CA THR A 346 6.19 0.24 -17.62
C THR A 346 6.20 0.29 -19.15
N GLU A 347 5.14 -0.15 -19.80
CA GLU A 347 5.03 -0.13 -21.28
C GLU A 347 5.18 1.28 -21.86
N THR A 348 4.86 2.32 -21.08
CA THR A 348 4.96 3.74 -21.44
C THR A 348 6.26 4.42 -20.99
N GLY A 349 7.22 3.67 -20.41
CA GLY A 349 8.50 4.18 -19.92
C GLY A 349 8.80 3.83 -18.46
N THR A 350 9.86 4.39 -17.90
CA THR A 350 10.22 4.14 -16.48
C THR A 350 9.43 5.08 -15.57
N LYS A 351 8.67 4.53 -14.62
CA LYS A 351 7.90 5.30 -13.63
C LYS A 351 8.52 5.15 -12.25
N THR A 352 8.61 6.27 -11.51
CA THR A 352 9.20 6.32 -10.17
C THR A 352 8.15 6.51 -9.08
N TYR A 353 8.29 5.79 -7.96
CA TYR A 353 7.39 5.85 -6.81
C TYR A 353 8.18 6.19 -5.54
N PRO A 354 7.88 7.29 -4.86
CA PRO A 354 8.56 7.65 -3.62
C PRO A 354 8.02 6.87 -2.42
N PHE A 355 8.91 6.54 -1.49
CA PHE A 355 8.54 6.03 -0.17
C PHE A 355 9.31 6.76 0.93
N LYS A 356 8.71 6.77 2.12
CA LYS A 356 9.30 7.39 3.32
C LYS A 356 8.88 6.62 4.56
N GLY A 357 9.74 6.62 5.57
CA GLY A 357 9.47 6.02 6.86
C GLY A 357 10.37 6.60 7.95
N SER A 358 10.12 6.20 9.18
CA SER A 358 10.97 6.55 10.32
C SER A 358 11.09 5.38 11.28
N TYR A 359 12.22 5.27 11.96
CA TYR A 359 12.44 4.28 13.01
C TYR A 359 13.18 4.92 14.19
N LEU A 360 12.88 4.47 15.41
CA LEU A 360 13.51 4.96 16.63
C LEU A 360 14.71 4.08 16.99
N VAL A 361 15.87 4.69 17.20
CA VAL A 361 17.07 4.01 17.68
C VAL A 361 17.27 4.34 19.16
N ALA A 362 17.17 3.32 20.01
CA ALA A 362 17.41 3.43 21.44
C ALA A 362 18.73 2.74 21.84
N ASN A 363 19.37 3.26 22.90
CA ASN A 363 20.52 2.62 23.50
C ASN A 363 20.17 1.28 24.16
N ARG A 364 21.12 0.34 24.12
CA ARG A 364 21.05 -0.89 24.89
C ARG A 364 21.35 -0.58 26.37
N THR A 365 20.32 -0.38 27.18
CA THR A 365 20.47 -0.18 28.63
C THR A 365 20.01 -1.40 29.40
N ALA A 366 20.87 -1.95 30.26
CA ALA A 366 20.50 -2.93 31.27
C ALA A 366 20.39 -2.24 32.63
N VAL A 367 19.26 -2.44 33.33
CA VAL A 367 19.06 -1.89 34.67
C VAL A 367 19.32 -3.00 35.68
N VAL A 368 20.45 -2.91 36.38
CA VAL A 368 20.78 -3.77 37.52
C VAL A 368 20.81 -2.90 38.75
N SER A 369 19.79 -3.05 39.60
CA SER A 369 19.63 -2.24 40.81
C SER A 369 19.52 -3.13 42.05
N PRO A 370 20.42 -2.98 43.04
CA PRO A 370 20.35 -3.74 44.29
C PRO A 370 19.08 -3.44 45.08
N VAL A 371 18.26 -4.48 45.32
CA VAL A 371 16.93 -4.36 45.96
C VAL A 371 17.00 -3.72 47.35
N ASN A 372 17.99 -4.11 48.16
CA ASN A 372 18.12 -3.63 49.53
C ASN A 372 18.83 -2.27 49.67
N MET A 373 19.35 -1.71 48.58
CA MET A 373 20.12 -0.46 48.58
C MET A 373 19.34 0.74 48.03
N ASN A 374 18.01 0.68 47.99
CA ASN A 374 17.16 1.84 47.72
C ASN A 374 17.11 2.81 48.93
N ILE A 375 18.27 3.28 49.35
CA ILE A 375 18.46 4.13 50.53
C ILE A 375 19.06 5.46 50.10
N LEU A 376 18.50 6.56 50.62
CA LEU A 376 19.09 7.88 50.52
C LEU A 376 19.46 8.37 51.92
N TYR A 377 20.63 8.97 52.06
CA TYR A 377 21.07 9.55 53.33
C TYR A 377 20.53 10.97 53.51
N LEU A 378 19.96 11.23 54.68
CA LEU A 378 19.37 12.51 55.07
C LEU A 378 20.39 13.65 55.00
N GLU A 379 20.03 14.74 54.32
CA GLU A 379 20.86 15.94 54.16
C GLU A 379 22.24 15.70 53.54
N VAL A 380 22.45 14.56 52.87
CA VAL A 380 23.67 14.25 52.12
C VAL A 380 23.34 14.30 50.63
N ASP A 381 24.33 14.66 49.81
CA ASP A 381 24.21 14.65 48.36
C ASP A 381 24.31 13.20 47.87
N ASN A 382 23.17 12.60 47.49
CA ASN A 382 23.10 11.22 47.01
C ASN A 382 23.09 11.20 45.48
N PRO A 383 24.16 10.71 44.80
CA PRO A 383 24.17 10.62 43.35
C PRO A 383 23.22 9.52 42.86
N LEU A 384 22.41 9.85 41.86
CA LEU A 384 21.46 8.95 41.19
C LEU A 384 21.71 8.98 39.68
N LYS A 385 21.69 7.79 39.06
CA LYS A 385 21.67 7.64 37.61
C LYS A 385 20.28 7.21 37.17
N ILE A 386 19.65 8.02 36.34
CA ILE A 386 18.26 7.85 35.90
C ILE A 386 18.25 7.62 34.40
N SER A 387 17.59 6.55 33.97
CA SER A 387 17.37 6.22 32.56
C SER A 387 15.97 5.68 32.37
N VAL A 388 15.30 6.09 31.31
CA VAL A 388 14.00 5.56 30.89
C VAL A 388 14.19 4.89 29.53
N PRO A 389 13.86 3.60 29.37
CA PRO A 389 13.96 2.92 28.07
C PRO A 389 13.17 3.66 26.99
N GLY A 390 13.79 3.85 25.82
CA GLY A 390 13.15 4.50 24.67
C GLY A 390 13.27 6.04 24.63
N PHE A 391 13.81 6.68 25.68
CA PHE A 391 13.96 8.14 25.73
C PHE A 391 15.42 8.55 25.97
N ALA A 392 15.84 9.66 25.36
CA ALA A 392 17.15 10.24 25.62
C ALA A 392 17.20 10.87 27.01
N ALA A 393 18.36 10.83 27.68
CA ALA A 393 18.51 11.38 29.03
C ALA A 393 18.17 12.88 29.13
N SER A 394 18.34 13.63 28.03
CA SER A 394 18.00 15.06 27.92
C SER A 394 16.49 15.34 27.98
N GLU A 395 15.66 14.40 27.56
CA GLU A 395 14.19 14.51 27.49
C GLU A 395 13.51 14.12 28.79
N ILE A 396 14.26 13.48 29.70
CA ILE A 396 13.78 13.01 30.99
C ILE A 396 13.82 14.15 32.01
N THR A 397 12.73 14.28 32.76
CA THR A 397 12.61 15.17 33.92
C THR A 397 12.25 14.35 35.14
N ALA A 398 13.04 14.48 36.20
CA ALA A 398 12.82 13.79 37.46
C ALA A 398 12.40 14.79 38.55
N VAL A 399 11.49 14.37 39.43
CA VAL A 399 11.02 15.16 40.57
C VAL A 399 11.11 14.31 41.83
N LEU A 400 11.56 14.93 42.93
CA LEU A 400 11.64 14.31 44.25
C LEU A 400 10.60 14.95 45.18
N ASN A 401 9.79 14.14 45.85
CA ASN A 401 8.75 14.63 46.76
C ASN A 401 9.30 15.12 48.13
N ASN A 402 10.45 14.59 48.56
CA ASN A 402 11.04 14.87 49.86
C ASN A 402 12.48 15.33 49.68
N GLY A 403 12.67 16.65 49.65
CA GLY A 403 13.97 17.30 49.51
C GLY A 403 14.15 17.95 48.14
N LYS A 404 15.39 17.97 47.65
CA LYS A 404 15.74 18.55 46.35
C LYS A 404 16.39 17.52 45.45
N LEU A 405 16.12 17.62 44.15
CA LEU A 405 16.78 16.83 43.11
C LEU A 405 17.34 17.79 42.08
N VAL A 406 18.65 17.76 41.87
CA VAL A 406 19.35 18.68 40.96
C VAL A 406 20.08 17.86 39.90
N PRO A 407 19.91 18.17 38.60
CA PRO A 407 20.70 17.54 37.55
C PRO A 407 22.16 18.01 37.61
N THR A 408 23.10 17.07 37.65
CA THR A 408 24.54 17.38 37.55
C THR A 408 24.99 17.29 36.09
N LYS A 409 24.61 16.23 35.39
CA LYS A 409 24.85 16.05 33.95
C LYS A 409 23.60 15.49 33.28
N LYS A 410 22.76 16.38 32.77
CA LYS A 410 21.46 16.02 32.19
C LYS A 410 21.60 15.07 30.99
N SER A 411 22.62 15.24 30.15
CA SER A 411 22.88 14.39 28.99
C SER A 411 23.28 12.94 29.34
N GLN A 412 23.79 12.71 30.56
CA GLN A 412 24.18 11.37 31.04
C GLN A 412 23.17 10.78 32.04
N GLY A 413 22.09 11.52 32.34
CA GLY A 413 21.08 11.11 33.31
C GLY A 413 21.57 11.13 34.75
N GLU A 414 22.57 11.96 35.09
CA GLU A 414 23.12 12.06 36.45
C GLU A 414 22.44 13.18 37.25
N PHE A 415 21.91 12.82 38.41
CA PHE A 415 21.20 13.71 39.33
C PHE A 415 21.75 13.55 40.76
N ILE A 416 21.61 14.58 41.58
CA ILE A 416 21.90 14.53 43.02
C ILE A 416 20.60 14.72 43.78
N ALA A 417 20.23 13.70 44.57
CA ALA A 417 19.10 13.73 45.48
C ALA A 417 19.56 14.11 46.89
N ARG A 418 18.98 15.15 47.46
CA ARG A 418 19.22 15.61 48.82
C ARG A 418 17.91 15.59 49.61
N PRO A 419 17.60 14.51 50.34
CA PRO A 419 16.36 14.40 51.11
C PRO A 419 16.42 15.24 52.39
N SER A 420 15.26 15.81 52.77
CA SER A 420 15.16 16.78 53.88
C SER A 420 14.52 16.21 55.15
N LYS A 421 13.66 15.20 55.03
CA LYS A 421 12.94 14.57 56.14
C LYS A 421 13.19 13.06 56.19
N LYS A 422 13.24 12.49 57.40
CA LYS A 422 13.27 11.04 57.62
C LYS A 422 11.98 10.40 57.10
N GLY A 423 12.04 9.15 56.64
CA GLY A 423 10.90 8.39 56.15
C GLY A 423 11.12 7.88 54.73
N LYS A 424 10.25 8.26 53.80
CA LYS A 424 10.29 7.84 52.39
C LYS A 424 10.53 9.04 51.48
N ALA A 425 11.19 8.79 50.36
CA ALA A 425 11.37 9.76 49.29
C ALA A 425 11.10 9.06 47.95
N THR A 426 10.14 9.58 47.19
CA THR A 426 9.71 9.05 45.91
C THR A 426 10.28 9.93 44.80
N VAL A 427 10.99 9.30 43.87
CA VAL A 427 11.47 9.92 42.63
C VAL A 427 10.47 9.57 41.53
N SER A 428 9.74 10.57 41.05
CA SER A 428 8.81 10.43 39.93
C SER A 428 9.47 10.89 38.63
N LEU A 429 9.39 10.05 37.60
CA LEU A 429 10.02 10.27 36.30
C LEU A 429 8.98 10.69 35.28
N TYR A 430 9.36 11.66 34.45
CA TYR A 430 8.54 12.18 33.37
C TYR A 430 9.38 12.28 32.10
N ALA A 431 8.75 12.06 30.95
CA ALA A 431 9.34 12.38 29.65
C ALA A 431 8.37 13.24 28.87
N ASN A 432 8.92 14.03 27.93
CA ASN A 432 8.12 14.84 27.04
C ASN A 432 7.80 14.02 25.78
N ILE A 433 6.52 13.68 25.60
CA ILE A 433 6.02 13.01 24.39
C ILE A 433 5.14 14.04 23.68
N ASP A 434 5.51 14.42 22.45
CA ASP A 434 4.73 15.33 21.60
C ASP A 434 4.31 16.65 22.30
N GLY A 435 5.23 17.22 23.11
CA GLY A 435 5.00 18.46 23.84
C GLY A 435 4.18 18.30 25.13
N LYS A 436 3.71 17.10 25.46
CA LYS A 436 3.01 16.78 26.71
C LYS A 436 3.93 16.03 27.68
N ARG A 437 3.91 16.47 28.94
CA ARG A 437 4.67 15.82 30.02
C ARG A 437 3.92 14.58 30.52
N SER A 438 4.40 13.40 30.18
CA SER A 438 3.83 12.11 30.57
C SER A 438 4.63 11.46 31.71
N LYS A 439 3.95 10.82 32.67
CA LYS A 439 4.58 10.12 33.81
C LYS A 439 5.10 8.76 33.33
N MET A 440 6.41 8.52 33.47
CA MET A 440 7.08 7.28 33.02
C MET A 440 7.18 6.23 34.11
N GLY A 441 7.02 6.63 35.37
CA GLY A 441 7.08 5.75 36.53
C GLY A 441 7.53 6.49 37.78
N GLU A 442 7.66 5.74 38.86
CA GLU A 442 8.20 6.26 40.12
C GLU A 442 8.97 5.18 40.87
N MET A 443 9.95 5.60 41.66
CA MET A 443 10.74 4.72 42.52
C MET A 443 10.79 5.28 43.95
N GLU A 444 10.48 4.44 44.93
CA GLU A 444 10.52 4.79 46.34
C GLU A 444 11.89 4.44 46.96
N PHE A 445 12.48 5.42 47.64
CA PHE A 445 13.69 5.31 48.42
C PHE A 445 13.39 5.48 49.91
N ARG A 446 14.09 4.72 50.74
CA ARG A 446 14.06 4.85 52.20
C ARG A 446 15.07 5.92 52.62
N VAL A 447 14.63 6.95 53.31
CA VAL A 447 15.52 8.01 53.83
C VAL A 447 16.03 7.62 55.20
N LYS A 448 17.32 7.28 55.29
CA LYS A 448 17.99 6.94 56.55
C LYS A 448 18.89 8.09 57.03
N PRO A 449 19.03 8.31 58.34
CA PRO A 449 20.10 9.16 58.85
C PRO A 449 21.46 8.55 58.49
N VAL A 450 22.47 9.40 58.42
CA VAL A 450 23.87 8.93 58.34
C VAL A 450 24.16 8.07 59.58
N PRO A 451 24.86 6.93 59.44
CA PRO A 451 25.26 6.11 60.59
C PRO A 451 25.97 6.95 61.67
N PRO A 452 25.87 6.58 62.95
CA PRO A 452 26.62 7.27 64.00
C PRO A 452 28.13 7.10 63.75
N PRO A 453 28.93 8.17 63.94
CA PRO A 453 30.39 8.06 63.86
C PRO A 453 30.93 7.24 65.04
N LYS A 454 32.12 6.66 64.88
CA LYS A 454 32.82 6.02 65.99
C LYS A 454 33.73 7.04 66.69
N PRO A 455 33.70 7.12 68.02
CA PRO A 455 34.63 7.96 68.76
C PRO A 455 36.02 7.34 68.78
N TYR A 456 37.04 8.18 68.69
CA TYR A 456 38.43 7.78 68.80
C TYR A 456 39.26 8.90 69.40
N VAL A 457 40.41 8.53 69.96
CA VAL A 457 41.44 9.47 70.41
C VAL A 457 42.62 9.34 69.45
N GLN A 458 43.24 10.46 69.11
CA GLN A 458 44.39 10.44 68.21
C GLN A 458 45.55 9.68 68.88
N PHE A 459 46.32 8.92 68.09
CA PHE A 459 47.42 8.04 68.55
C PHE A 459 47.01 6.77 69.31
N THR A 460 45.72 6.42 69.37
CA THR A 460 45.27 5.11 69.84
C THR A 460 45.71 4.01 68.86
N ILE A 461 46.21 2.89 69.40
CA ILE A 461 46.54 1.67 68.68
C ILE A 461 45.63 0.53 69.14
N GLU A 462 45.30 -0.40 68.24
CA GLU A 462 44.58 -1.63 68.60
C GLU A 462 45.60 -2.76 68.76
N ALA A 463 45.69 -3.34 69.95
CA ALA A 463 46.61 -4.45 70.28
C ALA A 463 45.86 -5.50 71.12
N GLY A 464 45.84 -6.76 70.66
CA GLY A 464 45.25 -7.88 71.41
C GLY A 464 43.74 -7.80 71.67
N GLY A 465 42.99 -7.00 70.89
CA GLY A 465 41.55 -6.78 71.09
C GLY A 465 41.23 -5.59 72.01
N SER A 466 42.23 -4.95 72.61
CA SER A 466 42.10 -3.73 73.41
C SER A 466 42.61 -2.50 72.66
N LYS A 467 41.95 -1.35 72.89
CA LYS A 467 42.45 -0.05 72.42
C LYS A 467 43.44 0.49 73.44
N VAL A 468 44.70 0.61 73.04
CA VAL A 468 45.81 0.98 73.91
C VAL A 468 46.35 2.35 73.49
N ILE A 469 46.77 3.16 74.46
CA ILE A 469 47.39 4.47 74.18
C ILE A 469 48.49 4.79 75.21
N ASP A 470 49.58 5.40 74.73
CA ASP A 470 50.61 5.95 75.60
C ASP A 470 50.08 7.18 76.33
N LYS A 471 50.37 7.29 77.63
CA LYS A 471 49.88 8.37 78.49
C LYS A 471 50.17 9.77 77.96
N MET A 472 51.39 10.04 77.52
CA MET A 472 51.78 11.37 77.02
C MET A 472 51.13 11.65 75.66
N LYS A 473 50.98 10.62 74.81
CA LYS A 473 50.25 10.74 73.55
C LYS A 473 48.76 11.01 73.76
N MET A 474 48.16 10.45 74.81
CA MET A 474 46.76 10.72 75.16
C MET A 474 46.55 12.18 75.58
N VAL A 475 47.45 12.75 76.39
CA VAL A 475 47.39 14.19 76.72
C VAL A 475 47.58 15.05 75.48
N ASN A 476 48.57 14.72 74.63
CA ASN A 476 48.87 15.46 73.40
C ASN A 476 47.80 15.36 72.31
N SER A 477 46.96 14.31 72.33
CA SER A 477 45.81 14.19 71.42
C SER A 477 44.80 15.32 71.60
N GLY A 478 44.83 16.00 72.75
CA GLY A 478 44.03 17.18 73.05
C GLY A 478 42.54 16.93 73.26
N GLY A 479 42.02 15.72 72.97
CA GLY A 479 40.60 15.43 73.12
C GLY A 479 40.08 14.18 72.39
N VAL A 480 38.75 14.09 72.31
CA VAL A 480 37.99 13.02 71.66
C VAL A 480 37.45 13.52 70.32
N LEU A 481 37.68 12.72 69.27
CA LEU A 481 37.18 12.98 67.93
C LEU A 481 36.15 11.93 67.52
N ALA A 482 35.37 12.22 66.49
CA ALA A 482 34.36 11.32 65.94
C ALA A 482 34.55 11.20 64.43
N GLN A 483 34.70 9.96 63.93
CA GLN A 483 34.88 9.69 62.50
C GLN A 483 33.98 8.55 62.05
N LEU A 484 33.46 8.66 60.83
CA LEU A 484 32.81 7.56 60.12
C LEU A 484 33.89 6.71 59.45
N LYS A 485 33.98 5.44 59.85
CA LYS A 485 34.77 4.43 59.14
C LYS A 485 33.87 3.80 58.07
N ASP A 486 34.41 3.59 56.87
CA ASP A 486 33.74 2.88 55.77
C ASP A 486 32.42 3.52 55.29
N PHE A 487 32.39 4.85 55.15
CA PHE A 487 31.23 5.59 54.61
C PHE A 487 31.53 6.19 53.23
N ASP A 488 30.79 5.76 52.22
CA ASP A 488 31.04 6.06 50.80
C ASP A 488 30.75 7.51 50.39
N PHE A 489 30.02 8.27 51.21
CA PHE A 489 29.61 9.64 50.88
C PHE A 489 30.58 10.66 51.47
N LYS A 490 31.10 11.53 50.60
CA LYS A 490 32.02 12.60 50.98
C LYS A 490 31.28 13.77 51.63
N GLY A 491 32.00 14.55 52.44
CA GLY A 491 31.51 15.83 52.97
C GLY A 491 30.81 15.76 54.33
N VAL A 492 30.58 14.58 54.88
CA VAL A 492 30.00 14.45 56.23
C VAL A 492 31.08 14.58 57.30
N ARG A 493 30.87 15.51 58.24
CA ARG A 493 31.81 15.77 59.34
C ARG A 493 31.09 15.85 60.68
N TYR A 494 31.70 15.29 61.72
CA TYR A 494 31.18 15.31 63.09
C TYR A 494 32.13 16.04 64.03
N SER A 495 31.55 16.76 64.98
CA SER A 495 32.26 17.39 66.08
C SER A 495 31.67 16.92 67.41
N VAL A 496 32.54 16.57 68.37
CA VAL A 496 32.13 16.14 69.71
C VAL A 496 31.70 17.36 70.52
N ILE A 497 30.48 17.31 71.08
CA ILE A 497 29.89 18.39 71.89
C ILE A 497 30.19 18.19 73.37
N SER A 498 30.10 16.96 73.86
CA SER A 498 30.32 16.65 75.27
C SER A 498 30.71 15.20 75.45
N PHE A 499 31.45 14.92 76.51
CA PHE A 499 31.74 13.56 76.93
C PHE A 499 32.09 13.54 78.42
N ARG A 500 31.94 12.37 79.04
CA ARG A 500 32.41 12.10 80.39
C ARG A 500 33.56 11.12 80.37
N MET A 501 34.47 11.29 81.31
CA MET A 501 35.63 10.41 81.47
C MET A 501 35.67 9.89 82.89
N SER A 502 35.93 8.59 83.03
CA SER A 502 36.17 7.91 84.30
C SER A 502 37.54 7.25 84.26
N GLY A 503 38.32 7.40 85.32
CA GLY A 503 39.60 6.75 85.50
C GLY A 503 40.02 6.73 86.96
N ILE A 504 41.07 5.97 87.27
CA ILE A 504 41.58 5.85 88.65
C ILE A 504 42.54 7.01 88.92
N TYR A 505 42.28 7.77 89.98
CA TYR A 505 43.15 8.85 90.44
C TYR A 505 43.35 8.70 91.95
N LYS A 506 44.60 8.55 92.39
CA LYS A 506 44.97 8.33 93.81
C LYS A 506 44.22 7.16 94.48
N GLY A 507 43.90 6.11 93.74
CA GLY A 507 43.26 4.89 94.25
C GLY A 507 41.73 4.90 94.20
N GLU A 508 41.10 6.04 93.87
CA GLU A 508 39.63 6.15 93.73
C GLU A 508 39.21 6.38 92.27
N GLN A 509 38.00 5.94 91.93
CA GLN A 509 37.40 6.21 90.62
C GLN A 509 36.89 7.66 90.56
N GLN A 510 37.55 8.49 89.76
CA GLN A 510 37.17 9.88 89.56
C GLN A 510 36.45 10.07 88.23
N LYS A 511 35.40 10.90 88.25
CA LYS A 511 34.62 11.27 87.07
C LYS A 511 34.81 12.75 86.74
N ALA A 512 34.91 13.05 85.45
CA ALA A 512 34.98 14.41 84.93
C ALA A 512 34.11 14.53 83.68
N GLU A 513 33.56 15.73 83.46
CA GLU A 513 32.75 16.07 82.28
C GLU A 513 33.49 17.14 81.45
N ALA A 514 33.41 17.01 80.14
CA ALA A 514 33.94 17.98 79.18
C ALA A 514 32.80 18.54 78.33
N LYS A 515 32.80 19.86 78.16
CA LYS A 515 31.97 20.59 77.19
C LYS A 515 32.86 20.99 76.02
N GLY A 516 32.71 20.30 74.91
CA GLY A 516 33.54 20.40 73.70
C GLY A 516 34.37 19.13 73.46
N PRO A 517 35.14 19.11 72.36
CA PRO A 517 35.94 17.94 71.99
C PRO A 517 37.20 17.79 72.85
N LYS A 518 37.63 18.82 73.59
CA LYS A 518 38.90 18.85 74.30
C LYS A 518 38.83 18.26 75.71
N PHE A 519 39.94 17.69 76.19
CA PHE A 519 40.07 17.31 77.60
C PHE A 519 40.10 18.54 78.51
N THR A 520 39.48 18.42 79.69
CA THR A 520 39.57 19.45 80.74
C THR A 520 40.80 19.23 81.61
N SER A 521 41.27 20.24 82.33
CA SER A 521 42.43 20.12 83.23
C SER A 521 42.25 19.01 84.28
N LYS A 522 41.01 18.77 84.73
CA LYS A 522 40.68 17.65 85.64
C LYS A 522 40.87 16.29 84.95
N MET A 523 40.50 16.17 83.68
CA MET A 523 40.72 14.95 82.89
C MET A 523 42.20 14.70 82.63
N GLU A 524 42.96 15.73 82.25
CA GLU A 524 44.42 15.60 82.09
C GLU A 524 45.10 15.15 83.39
N GLY A 525 44.62 15.64 84.54
CA GLY A 525 45.07 15.18 85.86
C GLY A 525 44.82 13.68 86.07
N ILE A 526 43.65 13.17 85.68
CA ILE A 526 43.32 11.74 85.75
C ILE A 526 44.23 10.92 84.82
N ILE A 527 44.46 11.38 83.58
CA ILE A 527 45.32 10.70 82.60
C ILE A 527 46.77 10.64 83.09
N LYS A 528 47.35 11.77 83.55
CA LYS A 528 48.75 11.85 84.01
C LYS A 528 49.03 10.92 85.19
N ASN A 529 48.06 10.78 86.10
CA ASN A 529 48.22 10.00 87.35
C ASN A 529 47.73 8.54 87.25
N SER A 530 47.19 8.13 86.11
CA SER A 530 46.82 6.73 85.85
C SER A 530 48.08 5.87 85.66
N LYS A 531 48.12 4.66 86.23
CA LYS A 531 49.25 3.72 86.05
C LYS A 531 49.13 2.97 84.72
N SER A 532 50.25 2.44 84.23
CA SER A 532 50.24 1.50 83.10
C SER A 532 49.37 0.28 83.46
N GLY A 533 48.56 -0.20 82.51
CA GLY A 533 47.54 -1.24 82.69
C GLY A 533 46.19 -0.74 83.20
N ASN A 534 46.06 0.52 83.64
CA ASN A 534 44.76 1.06 84.04
C ASN A 534 43.91 1.42 82.82
N THR A 535 42.61 1.18 82.92
CA THR A 535 41.63 1.57 81.89
C THR A 535 41.02 2.94 82.19
N ILE A 536 40.89 3.74 81.14
CA ILE A 536 40.11 4.98 81.11
C ILE A 536 38.89 4.73 80.25
N THR A 537 37.72 5.00 80.80
CA THR A 537 36.45 4.89 80.07
C THR A 537 35.92 6.28 79.76
N ILE A 538 35.73 6.54 78.48
CA ILE A 538 35.05 7.72 77.97
C ILE A 538 33.64 7.30 77.59
N TYR A 539 32.62 7.90 78.18
CA TYR A 539 31.22 7.51 78.03
C TYR A 539 30.32 8.74 77.97
N ASP A 540 29.04 8.54 77.62
CA ASP A 540 28.08 9.62 77.35
C ASP A 540 28.65 10.65 76.33
N ILE A 541 29.26 10.12 75.28
CA ILE A 541 29.86 10.93 74.20
C ILE A 541 28.72 11.39 73.30
N ARG A 542 28.59 12.70 73.12
CA ARG A 542 27.62 13.29 72.19
C ARG A 542 28.35 14.00 71.07
N ALA A 543 28.00 13.68 69.82
CA ALA A 543 28.54 14.34 68.64
C ALA A 543 27.43 14.96 67.79
N LYS A 544 27.73 16.09 67.17
CA LYS A 544 26.83 16.74 66.21
C LYS A 544 27.52 16.89 64.87
N ARG A 545 26.74 16.66 63.83
CA ARG A 545 27.15 16.81 62.44
C ARG A 545 27.25 18.30 62.09
N THR A 546 28.35 18.72 61.47
CA THR A 546 28.64 20.15 61.24
C THR A 546 28.17 20.66 59.88
N ASP A 547 27.94 19.77 58.92
CA ASP A 547 27.55 20.11 57.54
C ASP A 547 26.04 20.33 57.36
N ALA A 548 25.22 20.04 58.38
CA ALA A 548 23.78 20.26 58.36
C ALA A 548 23.29 20.98 59.62
N LYS A 549 22.39 21.97 59.42
CA LYS A 549 21.94 22.88 60.50
C LYS A 549 20.93 22.24 61.47
N ASN A 550 20.09 21.32 60.97
CA ASN A 550 18.91 20.82 61.70
C ASN A 550 19.04 19.34 62.10
N ILE A 551 20.23 18.90 62.55
CA ILE A 551 20.44 17.53 63.01
C ILE A 551 20.70 17.52 64.52
N GLU A 552 19.94 16.68 65.22
CA GLU A 552 20.09 16.45 66.65
C GLU A 552 21.44 15.80 66.98
N PRO A 553 22.06 16.12 68.13
CA PRO A 553 23.24 15.41 68.60
C PRO A 553 22.96 13.90 68.73
N VAL A 554 23.91 13.09 68.29
CA VAL A 554 23.86 11.62 68.37
C VAL A 554 24.74 11.17 69.52
N GLY A 555 24.22 10.27 70.35
CA GLY A 555 25.00 9.56 71.36
C GLY A 555 25.89 8.50 70.70
N LEU A 556 27.16 8.46 71.09
CA LEU A 556 28.13 7.51 70.58
C LEU A 556 28.46 6.45 71.62
N ASP A 557 28.89 5.28 71.14
CA ASP A 557 29.33 4.18 71.99
C ASP A 557 30.50 4.59 72.90
N PRO A 558 30.58 4.06 74.13
CA PRO A 558 31.69 4.37 75.02
C PRO A 558 33.02 3.88 74.44
N LEU A 559 34.06 4.65 74.70
CA LEU A 559 35.43 4.35 74.30
C LEU A 559 36.23 3.96 75.55
N VAL A 560 36.65 2.70 75.62
CA VAL A 560 37.55 2.20 76.66
C VAL A 560 38.97 2.20 76.10
N LEU A 561 39.89 2.82 76.83
CA LEU A 561 41.31 2.91 76.47
C LEU A 561 42.15 2.37 77.63
N GLU A 562 43.12 1.51 77.33
CA GLU A 562 44.11 1.04 78.29
C GLU A 562 45.37 1.90 78.18
N ILE A 563 45.89 2.38 79.31
CA ILE A 563 47.14 3.14 79.33
C ILE A 563 48.32 2.16 79.31
N LYS A 564 49.22 2.37 78.35
CA LYS A 564 50.50 1.66 78.28
C LYS A 564 51.60 2.40 79.04
#